data_AF-A0A6P3YX65-F1
#
_entry.id   AF-A0A6P3YX65-F1
#
_cell.length_a   1.000
_cell.length_b   1.000
_cell.length_c   1.000
_cell.angle_alpha   90.00
_cell.angle_beta   90.00
_cell.angle_gamma   90.00
#
_symmetry.space_group_name_H-M   'P 1'
#
loop_
_entity.id
_entity.type
_entity.pdbx_description
1 polymer ?
#
loop_
_entity_poly.entity_id
_entity_poly.type
_entity_poly.pdbx_seq_one_letter_code
_entity_poly.pdbx_strand_id
1 'polypeptide(L)'
;MRLPILVFGSVLSLCVAYGASEFADTIRLDTGGLSRDKFPTGFTFGTASSAYQVEGMADKDGRGPSVWDEFVKTPGTIADNSTGEVSVDQYNRYNLVIITN
;
A
#
# COMPACT_ATOMS: atom_id res chain seq x y z
N MET A 1 12.06 -49.09 -28.59
CA MET A 1 11.29 -47.85 -28.84
C MET A 1 10.86 -47.21 -27.51
N ARG A 2 11.76 -46.66 -26.69
CA ARG A 2 11.40 -46.00 -25.39
C ARG A 2 12.27 -44.81 -24.98
N LEU A 3 13.33 -44.48 -25.72
CA LEU A 3 14.24 -43.37 -25.40
C LEU A 3 13.74 -41.94 -25.77
N PRO A 4 12.95 -41.68 -26.84
CA PRO A 4 12.70 -40.29 -27.26
C PRO A 4 11.75 -39.54 -26.32
N ILE A 5 10.80 -40.23 -25.66
CA ILE A 5 9.78 -39.59 -24.82
C ILE A 5 10.39 -39.03 -23.52
N LEU A 6 11.43 -39.68 -22.97
CA LEU A 6 12.06 -39.26 -21.72
C LEU A 6 12.91 -37.99 -21.90
N VAL A 7 13.56 -37.83 -23.05
CA VAL A 7 14.42 -36.67 -23.37
C VAL A 7 13.57 -35.42 -23.66
N PHE A 8 12.43 -35.57 -24.35
CA PHE A 8 11.52 -34.45 -24.54
C PHE A 8 10.88 -33.99 -23.22
N GLY A 9 10.55 -34.93 -22.32
CA GLY A 9 10.00 -34.60 -20.99
C GLY A 9 11.02 -33.88 -20.09
N SER A 10 12.30 -34.28 -20.10
CA SER A 10 13.33 -33.64 -19.29
C SER A 10 13.69 -32.24 -19.80
N VAL A 11 13.73 -32.02 -21.12
CA VAL A 11 13.99 -30.70 -21.73
C VAL A 11 12.82 -29.75 -21.48
N LEU A 12 11.57 -30.23 -21.57
CA LEU A 12 10.39 -29.41 -21.25
C LEU A 12 10.35 -29.04 -19.76
N SER A 13 10.67 -29.98 -18.87
CA SER A 13 10.75 -29.73 -17.42
C SER A 13 11.85 -28.71 -17.07
N LEU A 14 12.97 -28.73 -17.79
CA LEU A 14 14.06 -27.78 -17.60
C LEU A 14 13.68 -26.39 -18.12
N CYS A 15 13.01 -26.28 -19.28
CA CYS A 15 12.53 -25.01 -19.82
C CYS A 15 11.49 -24.33 -18.92
N VAL A 16 10.55 -25.10 -18.36
CA VAL A 16 9.53 -24.57 -17.42
C VAL A 16 10.18 -24.09 -16.12
N ALA A 17 11.17 -24.82 -15.60
CA ALA A 17 11.91 -24.40 -14.41
C ALA A 17 12.76 -23.14 -14.64
N TYR A 18 13.41 -23.02 -15.81
CA TYR A 18 14.19 -21.83 -16.17
C TYR A 18 13.29 -20.60 -16.35
N GLY A 19 12.13 -20.76 -17.01
CA GLY A 19 11.13 -19.71 -17.14
C GLY A 19 10.51 -19.26 -15.81
N ALA A 20 10.35 -20.17 -14.85
CA ALA A 20 9.93 -19.83 -13.49
C ALA A 20 11.01 -19.05 -12.71
N SER A 21 12.30 -19.32 -12.97
CA SER A 21 13.40 -18.58 -12.33
C SER A 21 13.54 -17.14 -12.86
N GLU A 22 13.27 -16.91 -14.15
CA GLU A 22 13.31 -15.55 -14.73
C GLU A 22 12.15 -14.67 -14.28
N PHE A 23 10.97 -15.25 -14.04
CA PHE A 23 9.83 -14.48 -13.51
C PHE A 23 10.00 -14.06 -12.04
N ALA A 24 10.78 -14.81 -11.25
CA ALA A 24 11.01 -14.51 -9.85
C ALA A 24 12.01 -13.37 -9.61
N ASP A 25 12.89 -13.08 -10.58
CA ASP A 25 13.97 -12.09 -10.42
C ASP A 25 13.53 -10.64 -10.78
N THR A 26 12.37 -10.48 -11.41
CA THR A 26 11.92 -9.19 -11.97
C THR A 26 11.31 -8.22 -10.94
N ILE A 27 11.10 -8.62 -9.69
CA ILE A 27 10.77 -7.66 -8.60
C ILE A 27 11.88 -7.67 -7.55
N ARG A 28 13.11 -7.40 -7.99
CA ARG A 28 14.14 -6.92 -7.09
C ARG A 28 13.92 -5.41 -6.90
N LEU A 29 13.40 -5.02 -5.74
CA LEU A 29 13.31 -3.60 -5.37
C LEU A 29 14.74 -3.05 -5.29
N ASP A 30 15.17 -2.29 -6.30
CA ASP A 30 16.44 -1.58 -6.26
C ASP A 30 16.32 -0.43 -5.26
N THR A 31 16.75 -0.69 -4.03
CA THR A 31 16.75 0.30 -2.95
C THR A 31 17.97 1.22 -3.00
N GLY A 32 18.84 1.11 -4.01
CA GLY A 32 20.09 1.86 -4.10
C GLY A 32 21.04 1.57 -2.93
N GLY A 33 20.90 0.40 -2.28
CA GLY A 33 21.68 0.00 -1.11
C GLY A 33 21.10 0.40 0.26
N LEU A 34 19.86 0.92 0.30
CA LEU A 34 19.15 1.15 1.56
C LEU A 34 18.69 -0.19 2.16
N SER A 35 19.00 -0.41 3.43
CA SER A 35 18.52 -1.54 4.24
C SER A 35 18.38 -1.11 5.70
N ARG A 36 17.66 -1.89 6.53
CA ARG A 36 17.53 -1.62 7.97
C ARG A 36 18.89 -1.57 8.69
N ASP A 37 19.84 -2.38 8.24
CA ASP A 37 21.20 -2.46 8.82
C ASP A 37 22.03 -1.19 8.58
N LYS A 38 21.58 -0.31 7.69
CA LYS A 38 22.21 1.01 7.47
C LYS A 38 21.82 2.04 8.56
N PHE A 39 20.87 1.70 9.44
CA PHE A 39 20.41 2.55 10.53
C PHE A 39 20.81 1.97 11.89
N PRO A 40 20.98 2.79 12.94
CA PRO A 40 21.29 2.30 14.28
C PRO A 40 20.25 1.28 14.78
N THR A 41 20.69 0.34 15.62
CA THR A 41 19.78 -0.57 16.32
C THR A 41 18.74 0.23 17.10
N GLY A 42 17.46 -0.08 16.88
CA GLY A 42 16.35 0.63 17.51
C GLY A 42 15.87 1.89 16.74
N PHE A 43 16.37 2.15 15.54
CA PHE A 43 15.84 3.23 14.71
C PHE A 43 14.37 2.99 14.35
N THR A 44 13.52 3.98 14.62
CA THR A 44 12.08 3.91 14.38
C THR A 44 11.74 4.36 12.96
N PHE A 45 11.06 3.49 12.22
CA PHE A 45 10.35 3.84 10.99
C PHE A 45 8.86 3.78 11.25
N GLY A 46 8.12 4.74 10.72
CA GLY A 46 6.67 4.81 10.88
C GLY A 46 6.01 5.55 9.73
N THR A 47 4.70 5.64 9.81
CA THR A 47 3.85 6.40 8.89
C THR A 47 3.17 7.53 9.66
N ALA A 48 2.66 8.54 8.95
CA ALA A 48 1.94 9.66 9.54
C ALA A 48 0.71 10.02 8.69
N SER A 49 -0.33 10.55 9.34
CA SER A 49 -1.56 11.05 8.72
C SER A 49 -2.08 12.26 9.52
N SER A 50 -3.20 12.85 9.09
CA SER A 50 -3.92 13.88 9.83
C SER A 50 -5.42 13.63 9.86
N ALA A 51 -6.10 14.06 10.93
CA ALA A 51 -7.49 13.73 11.22
C ALA A 51 -8.45 13.97 10.04
N TYR A 52 -8.53 15.21 9.54
CA TYR A 52 -9.46 15.57 8.45
C TYR A 52 -9.15 14.84 7.13
N GLN A 53 -7.90 14.43 6.92
CA GLN A 53 -7.51 13.70 5.72
C GLN A 53 -7.91 12.23 5.76
N VAL A 54 -8.12 11.61 6.93
CA VAL A 54 -8.32 10.16 7.00
C VAL A 54 -9.54 9.69 7.78
N GLU A 55 -9.99 10.45 8.79
CA GLU A 55 -11.00 9.96 9.73
C GLU A 55 -12.39 9.87 9.11
N GLY A 56 -12.84 10.93 8.43
CA GLY A 56 -14.25 11.10 8.08
C GLY A 56 -15.10 11.54 9.28
N MET A 57 -16.40 11.28 9.23
CA MET A 57 -17.36 11.59 10.31
C MET A 57 -17.36 13.07 10.70
N ALA A 58 -17.17 13.96 9.72
CA ALA A 58 -16.90 15.37 9.96
C ALA A 58 -18.04 16.13 10.70
N ASP A 59 -19.28 15.66 10.63
CA ASP A 59 -20.45 16.27 11.25
C ASP A 59 -21.16 15.35 12.26
N LYS A 60 -20.50 14.27 12.68
CA LYS A 60 -21.09 13.20 13.50
C LYS A 60 -20.46 13.10 14.88
N ASP A 61 -21.12 12.34 15.75
CA ASP A 61 -20.66 11.95 17.09
C ASP A 61 -20.19 13.12 17.97
N GLY A 62 -20.77 14.30 17.75
CA GLY A 62 -20.48 15.50 18.53
C GLY A 62 -19.22 16.27 18.11
N ARG A 63 -18.60 15.94 16.96
CA ARG A 63 -17.50 16.74 16.40
C ARG A 63 -17.98 18.15 16.05
N GLY A 64 -17.28 19.16 16.56
CA GLY A 64 -17.50 20.56 16.17
C GLY A 64 -16.88 20.90 14.80
N PRO A 65 -17.43 21.88 14.07
CA PRO A 65 -16.89 22.27 12.76
C PRO A 65 -15.49 22.89 12.89
N SER A 66 -14.63 22.56 11.95
CA SER A 66 -13.32 23.17 11.74
C SER A 66 -13.35 24.18 10.58
N VAL A 67 -12.27 24.95 10.43
CA VAL A 67 -12.12 25.88 9.29
C VAL A 67 -12.21 25.14 7.95
N TRP A 68 -11.69 23.90 7.88
CA TRP A 68 -11.74 23.09 6.67
C TRP A 68 -13.17 22.70 6.28
N ASP A 69 -14.06 22.46 7.24
CA ASP A 69 -15.46 22.11 6.97
C ASP A 69 -16.20 23.26 6.27
N GLU A 70 -15.85 24.50 6.58
CA GLU A 70 -16.44 25.67 5.93
C GLU A 70 -15.75 25.99 4.59
N PHE A 71 -14.42 25.88 4.56
CA PHE A 71 -13.63 26.18 3.37
C PHE A 71 -14.03 25.33 2.16
N VAL A 72 -14.26 24.02 2.37
CA VAL A 72 -14.60 23.09 1.28
C VAL A 72 -16.00 23.28 0.70
N LYS A 73 -16.90 24.03 1.37
CA LYS A 73 -18.26 24.28 0.87
C LYS A 73 -18.30 25.23 -0.33
N THR A 74 -17.24 25.99 -0.56
CA THR A 74 -17.17 26.92 -1.70
C THR A 74 -16.84 26.14 -2.98
N PRO A 75 -17.71 26.17 -4.01
CA PRO A 75 -17.45 25.47 -5.27
C PRO A 75 -16.15 25.93 -5.93
N GLY A 76 -15.34 24.99 -6.40
CA GLY A 76 -14.04 25.24 -7.01
C GLY A 76 -12.87 25.38 -6.03
N THR A 77 -13.11 25.32 -4.71
CA THR A 77 -12.04 25.33 -3.71
C THR A 77 -11.23 24.03 -3.71
N ILE A 78 -11.92 22.89 -3.84
CA ILE A 78 -11.29 21.60 -4.10
C ILE A 78 -11.46 21.29 -5.58
N ALA A 79 -10.41 20.78 -6.23
CA ALA A 79 -10.34 20.60 -7.67
C ALA A 79 -11.52 19.80 -8.26
N ASP A 80 -12.05 18.84 -7.49
CA ASP A 80 -13.20 18.00 -7.84
C ASP A 80 -14.44 18.27 -6.95
N ASN A 81 -14.41 19.31 -6.12
CA ASN A 81 -15.43 19.62 -5.10
C ASN A 81 -15.66 18.49 -4.06
N SER A 82 -14.68 17.61 -3.84
CA SER A 82 -14.74 16.60 -2.78
C SER A 82 -14.59 17.22 -1.37
N THR A 83 -14.96 16.45 -0.35
CA THR A 83 -14.92 16.86 1.07
C THR A 83 -14.25 15.79 1.94
N GLY A 84 -13.89 16.17 3.18
CA GLY A 84 -13.39 15.25 4.21
C GLY A 84 -14.49 14.55 5.02
N GLU A 85 -15.75 14.61 4.59
CA GLU A 85 -16.90 14.13 5.38
C GLU A 85 -16.85 12.62 5.63
N VAL A 86 -16.36 11.85 4.65
CA VAL A 86 -16.11 10.40 4.76
C VAL A 86 -14.63 10.08 4.64
N SER A 87 -13.93 10.70 3.69
CA SER A 87 -12.53 10.37 3.34
C SER A 87 -12.32 8.85 3.16
N VAL A 88 -11.24 8.29 3.71
CA VAL A 88 -10.96 6.83 3.76
C VAL A 88 -11.63 6.13 4.94
N ASP A 89 -12.50 6.82 5.68
CA ASP A 89 -13.34 6.27 6.74
C ASP A 89 -12.53 5.60 7.86
N GLN A 90 -11.36 6.16 8.20
CA GLN A 90 -10.50 5.61 9.24
C GLN A 90 -11.18 5.65 10.62
N TYR A 91 -12.13 6.55 10.86
CA TYR A 91 -12.91 6.57 12.11
C TYR A 91 -13.59 5.21 12.37
N ASN A 92 -14.19 4.61 11.35
CA ASN A 92 -14.83 3.29 11.47
C ASN A 92 -13.88 2.13 11.17
N ARG A 93 -12.78 2.39 10.46
CA ARG A 93 -11.86 1.36 9.93
C ARG A 93 -10.47 1.35 10.57
N TYR A 94 -10.27 2.06 11.69
CA TYR A 94 -8.96 2.19 12.33
C TYR A 94 -8.31 0.83 12.63
N ASN A 95 -9.10 -0.20 12.94
CA ASN A 95 -8.62 -1.56 13.17
C ASN A 95 -7.90 -2.20 11.97
N LEU A 96 -8.24 -1.80 10.74
CA LEU A 96 -7.56 -2.28 9.52
C LEU A 96 -6.25 -1.52 9.24
N VAL A 97 -6.13 -0.30 9.78
CA VAL A 97 -4.97 0.60 9.56
C VAL A 97 -3.87 0.34 10.58
N ILE A 98 -4.24 -0.05 11.81
CA ILE A 98 -3.25 -0.37 12.85
C ILE A 98 -2.56 -1.69 12.48
N ILE A 99 -1.31 -1.57 12.04
CA ILE A 99 -0.39 -2.71 11.95
C ILE A 99 -0.01 -3.07 13.38
N THR A 100 -0.75 -3.98 14.00
CA THR A 100 -0.34 -4.59 15.27
C THR A 100 0.86 -5.50 15.02
N ASN A 101 1.85 -5.41 15.90
CA ASN A 101 3.03 -6.29 15.95
C ASN A 101 2.70 -7.50 16.84
#